data_AF-A0A9W7Z770-F1
#
_entry.id   AF-A0A9W7Z770-F1
#
_cell.length_a   1.000
_cell.length_b   1.000
_cell.length_c   1.000
_cell.angle_alpha   90.00
_cell.angle_beta   90.00
_cell.angle_gamma   90.00
#
_symmetry.space_group_name_H-M   'P 1'
#
loop_
_entity.id
_entity.type
_entity.pdbx_description
1 polymer ?
#
loop_
_entity_poly.entity_id
_entity_poly.type
_entity_poly.pdbx_seq_one_letter_code
_entity_poly.pdbx_strand_id
1 'polypeptide(L)'
;MVMLHSDDKGLVLPPRVAETQVIIVPCGVNAKTTSEQRAAINDACLSVEARLRSVGVRAEADLRDDKTPAFKFNHWELRGVPVRIEIGPKDLESHKVTTVRRDTGARDAVHTDALETTVPLMMVTMQAEMLARARKIMDERVKIVLEWADFVPALNAKCLALIPWCEREVCEEQIKKRSTRDVMADEPENEREPSMGAKSLCLPYKQPENPPIVPGQTKCIQCGEDAKRYALFGRSY
;
A
#
# COMPACT_ATOMS: atom_id res chain seq x y z
N MET A 1 -0.04 -5.87 4.51
CA MET A 1 -1.10 -4.97 4.01
C MET A 1 -1.00 -3.60 4.67
N VAL A 2 -1.21 -3.49 5.98
CA VAL A 2 -1.16 -2.20 6.72
C VAL A 2 0.18 -1.48 6.52
N MET A 3 1.31 -2.12 6.83
CA MET A 3 2.64 -1.51 6.68
C MET A 3 2.99 -1.05 5.26
N LEU A 4 2.32 -1.59 4.24
CA LEU A 4 2.67 -1.36 2.84
C LEU A 4 1.83 -0.25 2.18
N HIS A 5 0.58 -0.09 2.60
CA HIS A 5 -0.35 0.82 1.95
C HIS A 5 -0.68 2.05 2.77
N SER A 6 -0.62 1.97 4.10
CA SER A 6 -0.88 3.11 4.98
C SER A 6 0.08 4.27 4.70
N ASP A 7 -0.37 5.48 5.00
CA ASP A 7 0.40 6.72 4.89
C ASP A 7 0.29 7.53 6.18
N ASP A 8 0.84 8.76 6.19
CA ASP A 8 0.86 9.64 7.36
C ASP A 8 -0.54 10.07 7.83
N LYS A 9 -1.59 9.83 7.03
CA LYS A 9 -2.98 10.13 7.39
C LYS A 9 -3.70 8.91 7.96
N GLY A 10 -3.09 7.73 7.93
CA GLY A 10 -3.63 6.52 8.52
C GLY A 10 -3.71 5.35 7.55
N LEU A 11 -4.73 4.49 7.76
CA LEU A 11 -4.92 3.31 6.94
C LEU A 11 -5.25 3.68 5.48
N VAL A 12 -4.82 2.82 4.55
CA VAL A 12 -5.28 2.83 3.15
C VAL A 12 -5.64 1.40 2.81
N LEU A 13 -6.93 1.09 2.82
CA LEU A 13 -7.39 -0.28 2.61
C LEU A 13 -7.59 -0.55 1.11
N PRO A 14 -7.08 -1.69 0.58
CA PRO A 14 -7.45 -2.14 -0.75
C PRO A 14 -8.97 -2.39 -0.82
N PRO A 15 -9.68 -1.92 -1.86
CA PRO A 15 -11.14 -1.98 -1.93
C PRO A 15 -11.75 -3.36 -1.69
N ARG A 16 -11.09 -4.44 -2.10
CA ARG A 16 -11.64 -5.80 -1.95
C ARG A 16 -11.77 -6.25 -0.50
N VAL A 17 -10.92 -5.76 0.41
CA VAL A 17 -10.87 -6.17 1.82
C VAL A 17 -11.40 -5.11 2.79
N ALA A 18 -11.74 -3.91 2.30
CA ALA A 18 -12.30 -2.85 3.12
C ALA A 18 -13.72 -3.20 3.57
N GLU A 19 -14.01 -3.15 4.87
CA GLU A 19 -15.36 -3.39 5.41
C GLU A 19 -16.36 -2.38 4.82
N THR A 20 -16.10 -1.09 5.04
CA THR A 20 -16.76 0.00 4.31
C THR A 20 -15.87 0.38 3.12
N GLN A 21 -16.40 0.20 1.90
CA GLN A 21 -15.72 0.56 0.66
C GLN A 21 -15.97 2.02 0.28
N VAL A 22 -17.20 2.49 0.51
CA VAL A 22 -17.63 3.84 0.17
C VAL A 22 -18.28 4.48 1.37
N ILE A 23 -17.82 5.67 1.75
CA ILE A 23 -18.49 6.49 2.75
C ILE A 23 -19.11 7.73 2.11
N ILE A 24 -20.40 7.95 2.34
CA ILE A 24 -21.12 9.12 1.83
C ILE A 24 -21.25 10.14 2.96
N VAL A 25 -20.82 11.37 2.70
CA VAL A 25 -20.79 12.44 3.70
C VAL A 25 -21.53 13.68 3.17
N PRO A 26 -22.58 14.15 3.88
CA PRO A 26 -23.23 15.41 3.54
C PRO A 26 -22.27 16.58 3.80
N CYS A 27 -22.17 17.48 2.83
CA CYS A 27 -21.22 18.60 2.80
C CYS A 27 -21.93 19.92 2.52
N GLY A 28 -21.26 21.04 2.79
CA GLY A 28 -21.82 22.38 2.53
C GLY A 28 -22.98 22.77 3.45
N VAL A 29 -23.24 22.00 4.50
CA VAL A 29 -24.23 22.31 5.53
C VAL A 29 -23.64 23.32 6.51
N ASN A 30 -24.25 24.49 6.63
CA ASN A 30 -23.81 25.57 7.51
C ASN A 30 -24.99 26.09 8.35
N ALA A 31 -24.74 27.08 9.22
CA ALA A 31 -25.78 27.67 10.09
C ALA A 31 -26.94 28.33 9.33
N LYS A 32 -26.78 28.60 8.02
CA LYS A 32 -27.81 29.17 7.15
C LYS A 32 -28.56 28.11 6.35
N THR A 33 -28.16 26.83 6.42
CA THR A 33 -28.87 25.74 5.75
C THR A 33 -30.17 25.47 6.48
N THR A 34 -31.28 25.59 5.75
CA THR A 34 -32.62 25.30 6.28
C THR A 34 -32.77 23.82 6.63
N SER A 35 -33.72 23.50 7.51
CA SER A 35 -34.02 22.11 7.89
C SER A 35 -34.43 21.28 6.67
N GLU A 36 -35.16 21.88 5.74
CA GLU A 36 -35.62 21.26 4.49
C GLU A 36 -34.45 20.95 3.56
N GLN A 37 -33.50 21.88 3.40
CA GLN A 37 -32.29 21.64 2.60
C GLN A 37 -31.43 20.55 3.21
N ARG A 38 -31.31 20.51 4.54
CA ARG A 38 -30.56 19.46 5.23
C ARG A 38 -31.21 18.09 5.02
N ALA A 39 -32.53 18.00 5.14
CA ALA A 39 -33.27 16.77 4.87
C ALA A 39 -33.03 16.31 3.42
N ALA A 40 -33.14 17.21 2.45
CA ALA A 40 -32.91 16.87 1.04
C ALA A 40 -31.50 16.32 0.77
N ILE A 41 -30.46 16.88 1.40
CA ILE A 41 -29.08 16.36 1.28
C ILE A 41 -28.97 14.98 1.92
N ASN A 42 -29.54 14.79 3.12
CA ASN A 42 -29.51 13.50 3.80
C ASN A 42 -30.24 12.41 3.02
N ASP A 43 -31.41 12.74 2.44
CA ASP A 43 -32.17 11.82 1.60
C ASP A 43 -31.39 11.45 0.33
N ALA A 44 -30.68 12.40 -0.27
CA ALA A 44 -29.79 12.12 -1.39
C ALA A 44 -28.62 11.20 -0.99
N CYS A 45 -28.02 11.40 0.18
CA CYS A 45 -27.00 10.51 0.71
C CYS A 45 -27.51 9.07 0.88
N LEU A 46 -28.69 8.90 1.48
CA LEU A 46 -29.33 7.60 1.67
C LEU A 46 -29.71 6.94 0.33
N SER A 47 -30.18 7.75 -0.64
CA SER A 47 -30.46 7.28 -2.00
C SER A 47 -29.19 6.74 -2.68
N VAL A 48 -28.08 7.47 -2.61
CA VAL A 48 -26.79 7.03 -3.15
C VAL A 48 -26.29 5.77 -2.45
N GLU A 49 -26.40 5.70 -1.12
CA GLU A 49 -26.06 4.50 -0.34
C GLU A 49 -26.83 3.26 -0.85
N ALA A 50 -28.16 3.38 -1.00
CA ALA A 50 -29.02 2.29 -1.45
C ALA A 50 -28.68 1.84 -2.88
N ARG A 51 -28.42 2.79 -3.78
CA ARG A 51 -28.04 2.52 -5.18
C ARG A 51 -26.69 1.83 -5.30
N LEU A 52 -25.70 2.24 -4.52
CA LEU A 52 -24.41 1.56 -4.50
C LEU A 52 -24.51 0.15 -3.89
N ARG A 53 -25.30 -0.01 -2.82
CA ARG A 53 -25.55 -1.33 -2.23
C ARG A 53 -26.26 -2.29 -3.18
N SER A 54 -27.16 -1.80 -4.03
CA SER A 54 -27.90 -2.65 -4.99
C SER A 54 -26.98 -3.31 -6.02
N VAL A 55 -25.80 -2.72 -6.30
CA VAL A 55 -24.75 -3.30 -7.16
C VAL A 55 -23.61 -3.94 -6.37
N GLY A 56 -23.82 -4.25 -5.08
CA GLY A 56 -22.89 -5.01 -4.25
C GLY A 56 -21.75 -4.19 -3.64
N VAL A 57 -21.80 -2.87 -3.70
CA VAL A 57 -20.81 -2.00 -3.03
C VAL A 57 -21.15 -1.87 -1.56
N ARG A 58 -20.16 -2.06 -0.68
CA ARG A 58 -20.30 -1.85 0.76
C ARG A 58 -20.23 -0.36 1.07
N ALA A 59 -21.36 0.32 0.91
CA ALA A 59 -21.53 1.74 1.16
C ALA A 59 -22.19 2.02 2.51
N GLU A 60 -21.87 3.17 3.11
CA GLU A 60 -22.48 3.69 4.35
C GLU A 60 -22.60 5.21 4.25
N ALA A 61 -23.68 5.81 4.78
CA ALA A 61 -23.83 7.25 4.89
C ALA A 61 -23.56 7.75 6.33
N ASP A 62 -22.60 8.66 6.50
CA ASP A 62 -22.31 9.28 7.80
C ASP A 62 -23.12 10.57 7.98
N LEU A 63 -24.32 10.42 8.53
CA LEU A 63 -25.29 11.51 8.72
C LEU A 63 -25.21 12.20 10.09
N ARG A 64 -24.20 11.90 10.92
CA ARG A 64 -24.02 12.49 12.26
C ARG A 64 -24.02 14.01 12.19
N ASP A 65 -24.99 14.68 12.77
CA ASP A 65 -25.14 16.13 12.71
C ASP A 65 -24.29 16.88 13.74
N ASP A 66 -23.91 16.19 14.82
CA ASP A 66 -23.02 16.68 15.88
C ASP A 66 -21.54 16.79 15.44
N LYS A 67 -21.20 16.29 14.24
CA LYS A 67 -19.85 16.32 13.67
C LYS A 67 -19.78 17.16 12.40
N THR A 68 -18.73 17.98 12.30
CA THR A 68 -18.45 18.74 11.07
C THR A 68 -18.05 17.81 9.92
N PRO A 69 -18.30 18.19 8.65
CA PRO A 69 -17.84 17.40 7.50
C PRO A 69 -16.34 17.13 7.54
N ALA A 70 -15.53 18.13 7.92
CA ALA A 70 -14.08 17.98 8.06
C ALA A 70 -13.69 16.92 9.10
N PHE A 71 -14.41 16.83 10.22
CA PHE A 71 -14.20 15.76 11.21
C PHE A 71 -14.50 14.38 10.60
N LYS A 72 -15.63 14.26 9.92
CA LYS A 72 -16.03 12.99 9.26
C LYS A 72 -15.00 12.57 8.21
N PHE A 73 -14.52 13.52 7.41
CA PHE A 73 -13.49 13.24 6.39
C PHE A 73 -12.26 12.62 7.02
N ASN A 74 -11.72 13.22 8.08
CA ASN A 74 -10.54 12.71 8.77
C ASN A 74 -10.84 11.36 9.45
N HIS A 75 -11.99 11.22 10.11
CA HIS A 75 -12.39 9.96 10.75
C HIS A 75 -12.33 8.77 9.80
N TRP A 76 -12.86 8.93 8.58
CA TRP A 76 -12.90 7.86 7.59
C TRP A 76 -11.61 7.72 6.77
N GLU A 77 -10.86 8.82 6.60
CA GLU A 77 -9.53 8.80 6.00
C GLU A 77 -8.54 8.04 6.88
N LEU A 78 -8.58 8.26 8.20
CA LEU A 78 -7.78 7.52 9.20
C LEU A 78 -8.10 6.01 9.20
N ARG A 79 -9.38 5.65 9.05
CA ARG A 79 -9.83 4.25 8.95
C ARG A 79 -9.56 3.63 7.57
N GLY A 80 -9.17 4.41 6.59
CA GLY A 80 -8.74 3.95 5.28
C GLY A 80 -9.87 3.51 4.35
N VAL A 81 -11.06 4.09 4.49
CA VAL A 81 -12.17 3.84 3.56
C VAL A 81 -11.73 4.22 2.14
N PRO A 82 -11.81 3.32 1.16
CA PRO A 82 -11.25 3.54 -0.17
C PRO A 82 -11.77 4.76 -0.92
N VAL A 83 -13.08 4.98 -0.88
CA VAL A 83 -13.74 6.08 -1.61
C VAL A 83 -14.64 6.84 -0.65
N ARG A 84 -14.52 8.17 -0.67
CA ARG A 84 -15.48 9.08 -0.02
C ARG A 84 -16.32 9.76 -1.10
N ILE A 85 -17.63 9.83 -0.89
CA ILE A 85 -18.55 10.62 -1.71
C ILE A 85 -19.01 11.80 -0.89
N GLU A 86 -18.84 13.00 -1.42
CA GLU A 86 -19.24 14.27 -0.84
C GLU A 86 -20.48 14.75 -1.61
N ILE A 87 -21.57 15.03 -0.87
CA ILE A 87 -22.83 15.53 -1.44
C ILE A 87 -23.22 16.82 -0.73
N GLY A 88 -23.21 17.94 -1.43
CA GLY A 88 -23.72 19.22 -0.94
C GLY A 88 -24.81 19.82 -1.82
N PRO A 89 -25.31 21.03 -1.49
CA PRO A 89 -26.39 21.69 -2.24
C PRO A 89 -26.09 21.85 -3.74
N LYS A 90 -24.85 22.23 -4.09
CA LYS A 90 -24.42 22.42 -5.49
C LYS A 90 -24.34 21.10 -6.27
N ASP A 91 -24.03 20.02 -5.59
CA ASP A 91 -23.96 18.67 -6.17
C ASP A 91 -25.39 18.21 -6.56
N LEU A 92 -26.38 18.48 -5.69
CA LEU A 92 -27.79 18.21 -5.98
C LEU A 92 -28.30 19.01 -7.18
N GLU A 93 -28.00 20.30 -7.24
CA GLU A 93 -28.41 21.17 -8.36
C GLU A 93 -27.80 20.75 -9.70
N SER A 94 -26.59 20.18 -9.67
CA SER A 94 -25.85 19.80 -10.88
C SER A 94 -25.97 18.32 -11.26
N HIS A 95 -26.76 17.53 -10.52
CA HIS A 95 -26.90 16.08 -10.69
C HIS A 95 -25.55 15.35 -10.76
N LYS A 96 -24.60 15.78 -9.94
CA LYS A 96 -23.27 15.21 -9.81
C LYS A 96 -22.97 15.00 -8.33
N VAL A 97 -22.02 14.13 -8.05
CA VAL A 97 -21.43 13.99 -6.72
C VAL A 97 -19.92 14.09 -6.82
N THR A 98 -19.27 14.54 -5.75
CA THR A 98 -17.81 14.58 -5.70
C THR A 98 -17.30 13.30 -5.05
N THR A 99 -16.48 12.54 -5.78
CA THR A 99 -15.81 11.35 -5.27
C THR A 99 -14.36 11.66 -4.92
N VAL A 100 -13.84 11.07 -3.86
CA VAL A 100 -12.46 11.26 -3.39
C VAL A 100 -11.83 9.91 -3.10
N ARG A 101 -10.71 9.63 -3.76
CA ARG A 101 -9.93 8.40 -3.55
C ARG A 101 -9.01 8.53 -2.35
N ARG A 102 -8.95 7.49 -1.51
CA ARG A 102 -8.10 7.48 -0.31
C ARG A 102 -6.61 7.32 -0.60
N ASP A 103 -6.24 6.56 -1.62
CA ASP A 103 -4.85 6.18 -1.91
C ASP A 103 -4.03 7.24 -2.65
N THR A 104 -4.70 8.23 -3.23
CA THR A 104 -4.10 9.32 -4.04
C THR A 104 -4.61 10.70 -3.65
N GLY A 105 -5.78 10.80 -3.01
CA GLY A 105 -6.47 12.06 -2.78
C GLY A 105 -7.13 12.65 -4.03
N ALA A 106 -7.15 11.92 -5.16
CA ALA A 106 -7.78 12.35 -6.40
C ALA A 106 -9.27 12.63 -6.19
N ARG A 107 -9.76 13.71 -6.81
CA ARG A 107 -11.15 14.17 -6.72
C ARG A 107 -11.77 14.19 -8.11
N ASP A 108 -12.89 13.50 -8.27
CA ASP A 108 -13.61 13.41 -9.53
C ASP A 108 -15.10 13.71 -9.33
N ALA A 109 -15.69 14.47 -10.25
CA ALA A 109 -17.13 14.70 -10.29
C ALA A 109 -17.81 13.60 -11.11
N VAL A 110 -18.68 12.82 -10.49
CA VAL A 110 -19.40 11.70 -11.10
C VAL A 110 -20.87 12.06 -11.22
N HIS A 111 -21.45 11.88 -12.41
CA HIS A 111 -22.88 12.05 -12.59
C HIS A 111 -23.66 11.05 -11.75
N THR A 112 -24.72 11.52 -11.11
CA THR A 112 -25.54 10.71 -10.22
C THR A 112 -26.10 9.49 -10.95
N ASP A 113 -26.41 9.58 -12.24
CA ASP A 113 -26.95 8.46 -13.05
C ASP A 113 -25.90 7.38 -13.40
N ALA A 114 -24.61 7.68 -13.25
CA ALA A 114 -23.51 6.78 -13.59
C ALA A 114 -22.84 6.16 -12.36
N LEU A 115 -23.39 6.33 -11.16
CA LEU A 115 -22.79 5.90 -9.90
C LEU A 115 -22.55 4.40 -9.82
N GLU A 116 -23.56 3.61 -10.19
CA GLU A 116 -23.57 2.16 -10.12
C GLU A 116 -22.56 1.50 -11.08
N THR A 117 -22.07 2.24 -12.07
CA THR A 117 -21.06 1.77 -13.02
C THR A 117 -19.68 2.35 -12.70
N THR A 118 -19.62 3.66 -12.44
CA THR A 118 -18.36 4.40 -12.25
C THR A 118 -17.67 4.03 -10.94
N VAL A 119 -18.41 3.93 -9.83
CA VAL A 119 -17.83 3.67 -8.52
C VAL A 119 -17.24 2.25 -8.41
N PRO A 120 -17.92 1.18 -8.89
CA PRO A 120 -17.30 -0.15 -8.94
C PRO A 120 -16.05 -0.19 -9.83
N LEU A 121 -16.08 0.44 -11.00
CA LEU A 121 -14.92 0.49 -11.92
C LEU A 121 -13.75 1.23 -11.29
N MET A 122 -14.02 2.33 -10.58
CA MET A 122 -13.01 3.07 -9.82
C MET A 122 -12.33 2.19 -8.77
N MET A 123 -13.10 1.37 -8.02
CA MET A 123 -12.53 0.45 -7.04
C MET A 123 -11.68 -0.66 -7.68
N VAL A 124 -12.08 -1.19 -8.84
CA VAL A 124 -11.27 -2.16 -9.60
C VAL A 124 -9.95 -1.54 -10.02
N THR A 125 -9.99 -0.32 -10.54
CA THR A 125 -8.81 0.44 -10.99
C THR A 125 -7.88 0.73 -9.81
N MET A 126 -8.44 1.26 -8.71
CA MET A 126 -7.70 1.55 -7.49
C MET A 126 -6.98 0.31 -6.94
N GLN A 127 -7.65 -0.85 -6.91
CA GLN A 127 -7.04 -2.10 -6.47
C GLN A 127 -5.83 -2.50 -7.35
N ALA A 128 -5.95 -2.36 -8.67
CA ALA A 128 -4.88 -2.69 -9.62
C ALA A 128 -3.70 -1.73 -9.47
N GLU A 129 -3.96 -0.43 -9.36
CA GLU A 129 -2.93 0.61 -9.21
C GLU A 129 -2.17 0.48 -7.88
N MET A 130 -2.88 0.20 -6.77
CA MET A 130 -2.24 -0.04 -5.48
C MET A 130 -1.28 -1.25 -5.53
N LEU A 131 -1.68 -2.33 -6.20
CA LEU A 131 -0.83 -3.50 -6.40
C LEU A 131 0.37 -3.18 -7.29
N ALA A 132 0.15 -2.49 -8.42
CA ALA A 132 1.21 -2.13 -9.36
C ALA A 132 2.27 -1.22 -8.70
N ARG A 133 1.83 -0.22 -7.93
CA ARG A 133 2.72 0.67 -7.16
C ARG A 133 3.55 -0.12 -6.14
N ALA A 134 2.92 -0.99 -5.37
CA ALA A 134 3.62 -1.82 -4.39
C ALA A 134 4.61 -2.79 -5.04
N ARG A 135 4.23 -3.39 -6.19
CA ARG A 135 5.10 -4.27 -6.98
C ARG A 135 6.35 -3.53 -7.44
N LYS A 136 6.16 -2.34 -8.03
CA LYS A 136 7.26 -1.49 -8.51
C LYS A 136 8.24 -1.15 -7.37
N ILE A 137 7.73 -0.73 -6.21
CA ILE A 137 8.58 -0.43 -5.04
C ILE A 137 9.36 -1.68 -4.62
N MET A 138 8.71 -2.84 -4.54
CA MET A 138 9.38 -4.10 -4.20
C MET A 138 10.50 -4.41 -5.20
N ASP A 139 10.21 -4.36 -6.50
CA ASP A 139 11.18 -4.66 -7.56
C ASP A 139 12.36 -3.69 -7.55
N GLU A 140 12.12 -2.39 -7.30
CA GLU A 140 13.18 -1.39 -7.15
C GLU A 140 14.06 -1.63 -5.91
N ARG A 141 13.52 -2.27 -4.87
CA ARG A 141 14.21 -2.60 -3.62
C ARG A 141 14.86 -3.97 -3.60
N VAL A 142 14.67 -4.80 -4.63
CA VAL A 142 15.48 -6.03 -4.80
C VAL A 142 16.69 -5.69 -5.66
N LYS A 143 17.90 -5.86 -5.10
CA LYS A 143 19.16 -5.59 -5.79
C LYS A 143 19.92 -6.89 -6.02
N ILE A 144 20.34 -7.11 -7.27
CA ILE A 144 21.31 -8.17 -7.57
C ILE A 144 22.66 -7.72 -7.02
N VAL A 145 23.24 -8.53 -6.14
CA VAL A 145 24.53 -8.27 -5.50
C VAL A 145 25.47 -9.43 -5.82
N LEU A 146 26.58 -9.12 -6.50
CA LEU A 146 27.52 -10.11 -7.00
C LEU A 146 28.80 -10.20 -6.16
N GLU A 147 29.06 -9.20 -5.32
CA GLU A 147 30.25 -9.09 -4.48
C GLU A 147 29.84 -8.85 -3.02
N TRP A 148 30.61 -9.40 -2.07
CA TRP A 148 30.30 -9.19 -0.65
C TRP A 148 30.36 -7.72 -0.25
N ALA A 149 31.28 -6.95 -0.84
CA ALA A 149 31.47 -5.54 -0.52
C ALA A 149 30.18 -4.71 -0.66
N ASP A 150 29.29 -5.11 -1.57
CA ASP A 150 28.03 -4.42 -1.83
C ASP A 150 26.84 -4.99 -1.03
N PHE A 151 27.02 -6.12 -0.34
CA PHE A 151 25.94 -6.81 0.36
C PHE A 151 25.40 -6.01 1.54
N VAL A 152 26.27 -5.61 2.47
CA VAL A 152 25.86 -4.81 3.65
C VAL A 152 25.40 -3.41 3.25
N PRO A 153 26.08 -2.69 2.32
CA PRO A 153 25.57 -1.42 1.78
C PRO A 153 24.16 -1.53 1.19
N ALA A 154 23.84 -2.60 0.43
CA ALA A 154 22.49 -2.81 -0.09
C ALA A 154 21.46 -2.97 1.04
N LEU A 155 21.79 -3.71 2.10
CA LEU A 155 20.90 -3.87 3.26
C LEU A 155 20.70 -2.55 4.02
N ASN A 156 21.77 -1.77 4.23
CA ASN A 156 21.71 -0.46 4.87
C ASN A 156 20.87 0.54 4.05
N ALA A 157 20.89 0.42 2.71
CA ALA A 157 20.01 1.16 1.81
C ALA A 157 18.54 0.66 1.81
N LYS A 158 18.15 -0.16 2.81
CA LYS A 158 16.81 -0.74 2.98
C LYS A 158 16.37 -1.56 1.77
N CYS A 159 17.31 -2.27 1.14
CA CYS A 159 17.05 -3.18 0.02
C CYS A 159 17.14 -4.65 0.46
N LEU A 160 16.55 -5.53 -0.34
CA LEU A 160 16.79 -6.96 -0.31
C LEU A 160 17.93 -7.28 -1.28
N ALA A 161 18.79 -8.22 -0.93
CA ALA A 161 19.94 -8.62 -1.72
C ALA A 161 19.67 -9.97 -2.39
N LEU A 162 19.62 -10.00 -3.71
CA LEU A 162 19.55 -11.21 -4.50
C LEU A 162 20.97 -11.62 -4.91
N ILE A 163 21.48 -12.69 -4.31
CA ILE A 163 22.90 -13.05 -4.40
C ILE A 163 23.10 -14.42 -5.05
N PRO A 164 24.17 -14.63 -5.83
CA PRO A 164 24.62 -15.97 -6.18
C PRO A 164 24.98 -16.77 -4.91
N TRP A 165 24.35 -17.92 -4.72
CA TRP A 165 24.50 -18.72 -3.51
C TRP A 165 24.71 -20.20 -3.81
N CYS A 166 25.54 -20.86 -3.01
CA CYS A 166 25.89 -22.28 -3.14
C CYS A 166 24.91 -23.25 -2.45
N GLU A 167 23.89 -22.72 -1.75
CA GLU A 167 22.87 -23.48 -1.01
C GLU A 167 23.41 -24.34 0.14
N ARG A 168 24.59 -24.00 0.68
CA ARG A 168 25.16 -24.68 1.86
C ARG A 168 24.77 -23.93 3.13
N GLU A 169 24.25 -24.65 4.12
CA GLU A 169 23.84 -24.10 5.43
C GLU A 169 24.97 -23.33 6.12
N VAL A 170 26.20 -23.87 6.09
CA VAL A 170 27.38 -23.21 6.64
C VAL A 170 27.60 -21.82 6.02
N CYS A 171 27.30 -21.64 4.73
CA CYS A 171 27.41 -20.32 4.10
C CYS A 171 26.31 -19.37 4.58
N GLU A 172 25.08 -19.83 4.77
CA GLU A 172 24.01 -19.00 5.31
C GLU A 172 24.33 -18.51 6.73
N GLU A 173 24.82 -19.40 7.60
CA GLU A 173 25.25 -19.01 8.95
C GLU A 173 26.36 -17.95 8.92
N GLN A 174 27.32 -18.10 8.01
CA GLN A 174 28.42 -17.15 7.87
C GLN A 174 27.95 -15.81 7.30
N ILE A 175 27.03 -15.81 6.32
CA ILE A 175 26.41 -14.58 5.80
C ILE A 175 25.72 -13.84 6.94
N LYS A 176 24.95 -14.55 7.78
CA LYS A 176 24.28 -13.96 8.95
C LYS A 176 25.28 -13.35 9.93
N LYS A 177 26.32 -14.11 10.32
CA LYS A 177 27.34 -13.64 11.28
C LYS A 177 28.13 -12.44 10.75
N ARG A 178 28.57 -12.50 9.49
CA ARG A 178 29.39 -11.47 8.85
C ARG A 178 28.58 -10.19 8.65
N SER A 179 27.33 -10.29 8.18
CA SER A 179 26.45 -9.12 8.03
C SER A 179 26.06 -8.48 9.36
N THR A 180 25.94 -9.24 10.46
CA THR A 180 25.77 -8.64 11.80
C THR A 180 27.00 -7.83 12.21
N ARG A 181 28.20 -8.41 12.08
CA ARG A 181 29.44 -7.75 12.51
C ARG A 181 29.72 -6.48 11.71
N ASP A 182 29.56 -6.55 10.39
CA ASP A 182 29.88 -5.44 9.49
C ASP A 182 28.91 -4.26 9.71
N VAL A 183 27.66 -4.50 10.14
CA VAL A 183 26.72 -3.43 10.54
C VAL A 183 27.15 -2.72 11.82
N MET A 184 27.63 -3.45 12.83
CA MET A 184 28.08 -2.85 14.10
C MET A 184 29.34 -2.00 13.96
N ALA A 185 30.06 -2.11 12.84
CA ALA A 185 31.23 -1.28 12.55
C ALA A 185 30.87 0.10 11.95
N ASP A 186 29.72 0.21 11.29
CA ASP A 186 29.33 1.40 10.52
C ASP A 186 28.30 2.32 11.22
N GLU A 187 27.68 1.90 12.34
CA GLU A 187 26.62 2.68 13.01
C GLU A 187 26.83 2.80 14.54
N PRO A 188 26.64 4.00 15.15
CA PRO A 188 26.51 4.14 16.59
C PRO A 188 25.22 3.46 17.08
N GLU A 189 25.27 2.75 18.20
CA GLU A 189 24.15 1.99 18.79
C GLU A 189 22.85 2.81 18.81
N ASN A 190 21.92 2.48 17.92
CA ASN A 190 20.57 3.01 17.96
C ASN A 190 19.65 1.91 18.53
N GLU A 191 19.23 2.08 19.78
CA GLU A 191 18.49 1.10 20.60
C GLU A 191 17.15 0.60 19.99
N ARG A 192 16.70 1.17 18.87
CA ARG A 192 15.42 0.87 18.21
C ARG A 192 15.51 -0.03 16.98
N GLU A 193 16.70 -0.32 16.46
CA GLU A 193 16.85 -1.20 15.30
C GLU A 193 17.37 -2.58 15.76
N PRO A 194 16.61 -3.67 15.56
CA PRO A 194 17.12 -4.99 15.89
C PRO A 194 18.31 -5.28 14.97
N SER A 195 19.49 -5.51 15.56
CA SER A 195 20.75 -5.81 14.89
C SER A 195 20.72 -7.19 14.23
N MET A 196 19.85 -7.35 13.24
CA MET A 196 19.55 -8.62 12.62
C MET A 196 20.47 -8.82 11.43
N GLY A 197 21.38 -9.78 11.56
CA GLY A 197 22.11 -10.32 10.40
C GLY A 197 21.15 -10.83 9.34
N ALA A 198 21.52 -10.69 8.08
CA ALA A 198 20.68 -11.12 6.98
C ALA A 198 20.49 -12.65 6.98
N LYS A 199 19.27 -13.09 6.68
CA LYS A 199 18.91 -14.50 6.52
C LYS A 199 18.50 -14.75 5.08
N SER A 200 18.54 -16.02 4.64
CA SER A 200 17.86 -16.38 3.40
C SER A 200 16.35 -16.22 3.59
N LEU A 201 15.67 -15.68 2.58
CA LEU A 201 14.22 -15.49 2.57
C LEU A 201 13.58 -16.57 1.69
N CYS A 202 14.09 -16.72 0.48
CA CYS A 202 13.66 -17.76 -0.45
C CYS A 202 14.67 -17.98 -1.57
N LEU A 203 14.49 -19.08 -2.29
CA LEU A 203 15.06 -19.31 -3.62
C LEU A 203 13.97 -18.93 -4.65
N PRO A 204 14.07 -17.78 -5.33
CA PRO A 204 13.02 -17.35 -6.24
C PRO A 204 12.81 -18.37 -7.37
N TYR A 205 11.56 -18.74 -7.66
CA TYR A 205 11.25 -19.62 -8.79
C TYR A 205 11.67 -19.00 -10.13
N LYS A 206 11.45 -17.69 -10.29
CA LYS A 206 11.95 -16.93 -11.43
C LYS A 206 13.36 -16.42 -11.11
N GLN A 207 14.36 -17.10 -11.66
CA GLN A 207 15.76 -16.70 -11.54
C GLN A 207 16.08 -15.52 -12.47
N PRO A 208 17.03 -14.64 -12.11
CA PRO A 208 17.55 -13.62 -13.02
C PRO A 208 18.14 -14.22 -14.29
N GLU A 209 17.84 -13.60 -15.43
CA GLU A 209 18.45 -13.95 -16.72
C GLU A 209 19.74 -13.15 -16.98
N ASN A 210 19.92 -12.02 -16.29
CA ASN A 210 21.08 -11.16 -16.47
C ASN A 210 21.58 -10.58 -15.12
N PRO A 211 22.79 -10.96 -14.65
CA PRO A 211 23.58 -12.08 -15.18
C PRO A 211 22.96 -13.43 -14.79
N PRO A 212 23.07 -14.49 -15.63
CA PRO A 212 22.67 -15.83 -15.26
C PRO A 212 23.72 -16.49 -14.35
N ILE A 213 23.32 -17.53 -13.62
CA ILE A 213 24.28 -18.42 -12.96
C ILE A 213 24.93 -19.31 -14.03
N VAL A 214 26.25 -19.19 -14.19
CA VAL A 214 27.05 -20.05 -15.07
C VAL A 214 27.92 -20.95 -14.21
N PRO A 215 27.70 -22.29 -14.24
CA PRO A 215 28.53 -23.24 -13.49
C PRO A 215 30.04 -23.05 -13.78
N GLY A 216 30.88 -23.13 -12.76
CA GLY A 216 32.31 -22.87 -12.85
C GLY A 216 32.73 -21.39 -12.91
N GLN A 217 31.83 -20.47 -13.29
CA GLN A 217 32.13 -19.05 -13.43
C GLN A 217 31.49 -18.22 -12.31
N THR A 218 30.18 -18.35 -12.11
CA THR A 218 29.46 -17.59 -11.08
C THR A 218 29.71 -18.21 -9.72
N LYS A 219 30.36 -17.46 -8.84
CA LYS A 219 30.73 -17.92 -7.50
C LYS A 219 29.76 -17.41 -6.44
N CYS A 220 29.60 -18.19 -5.38
CA CYS A 220 28.90 -17.80 -4.18
C CYS A 220 29.66 -16.66 -3.50
N ILE A 221 28.98 -15.53 -3.27
CA ILE A 221 29.61 -14.31 -2.75
C ILE A 221 30.23 -14.49 -1.36
N GLN A 222 29.82 -15.54 -0.63
CA GLN A 222 30.32 -15.82 0.72
C GLN A 222 31.58 -16.68 0.73
N CYS A 223 31.68 -17.70 -0.11
CA CYS A 223 32.72 -18.73 0.01
C CYS A 223 33.55 -18.96 -1.25
N GLY A 224 33.20 -18.32 -2.38
CA GLY A 224 33.95 -18.47 -3.63
C GLY A 224 33.73 -19.80 -4.37
N GLU A 225 32.98 -20.75 -3.80
CA GLU A 225 32.55 -21.97 -4.52
C GLU A 225 31.51 -21.65 -5.58
N ASP A 226 31.25 -22.59 -6.50
CA ASP A 226 30.22 -22.43 -7.52
C ASP A 226 28.84 -22.14 -6.92
N ALA A 227 28.22 -21.06 -7.39
CA ALA A 227 26.84 -20.75 -7.06
C ALA A 227 25.91 -21.72 -7.82
N LYS A 228 24.86 -22.18 -7.15
CA LYS A 228 23.82 -23.01 -7.77
C LYS A 228 22.71 -22.15 -8.37
N ARG A 229 22.26 -21.14 -7.61
CA ARG A 229 21.12 -20.26 -7.92
C ARG A 229 21.30 -18.90 -7.25
N TYR A 230 20.52 -17.93 -7.70
CA TYR A 230 20.27 -16.73 -6.93
C TYR A 230 19.34 -17.03 -5.77
N ALA A 231 19.69 -16.51 -4.60
CA ALA A 231 18.91 -16.60 -3.37
C ALA A 231 18.65 -15.19 -2.84
N LEU A 232 17.42 -14.95 -2.38
CA LEU A 232 17.02 -13.66 -1.85
C LEU A 232 17.35 -13.62 -0.36
N PHE A 233 18.14 -12.64 0.06
CA PHE A 233 18.54 -12.40 1.44
C PHE A 233 18.06 -11.02 1.90
N GLY A 234 17.82 -10.89 3.20
CA GLY A 234 17.44 -9.62 3.80
C GLY A 234 17.37 -9.68 5.32
N ARG A 235 17.17 -8.50 5.92
CA ARG A 235 16.75 -8.39 7.32
C ARG A 235 15.28 -8.80 7.41
N SER A 236 14.95 -9.63 8.38
CA SER A 236 13.59 -10.12 8.59
C SER A 236 13.06 -9.68 9.94
N TYR A 237 11.77 -9.36 9.98
CA TYR A 237 10.97 -9.29 11.20
C TYR A 237 10.98 -10.64 11.95
#